data_AF-A0A5U9SZ89-F1
#
_entry.id   AF-A0A5U9SZ89-F1
#
_cell.length_a   1.000
_cell.length_b   1.000
_cell.length_c   1.000
_cell.angle_alpha   90.00
_cell.angle_beta   90.00
_cell.angle_gamma   90.00
#
_symmetry.space_group_name_H-M   'P 1'
#
loop_
_entity.id
_entity.type
_entity.pdbx_description
1 polymer ?
#
loop_
_entity_poly.entity_id
_entity_poly.type
_entity_poly.pdbx_seq_one_letter_code
_entity_poly.pdbx_strand_id
1 'polypeptide(L)'
;PFRFPMPELAYERLWIGRIAAADALPAEPLLRVMSDRGPVWLEHVCVGDAAGMFSVPDGVRWPLSLVTGRSRVEAGLLGRVAIGDVLLIKEPLSEVHCHTKLLGYFCRSGEECILEMGQMQDIQETEQHVVQDLGQLPVSLDFVLFRKQVTLTGLQELYQGKVLALPAEAEKRTEIRANGALIGYGELVQLDNSLGVEITEWVCGSGNGK
;
A
#
# COMPACT_ATOMS: atom_id res chain seq x y z
N PRO A 1 -30.55 -15.69 -15.28
CA PRO A 1 -29.38 -15.32 -14.46
C PRO A 1 -29.82 -14.68 -13.14
N PHE A 2 -29.46 -15.30 -12.02
CA PHE A 2 -29.63 -14.70 -10.69
C PHE A 2 -28.66 -13.52 -10.53
N ARG A 3 -29.10 -12.43 -9.92
CA ARG A 3 -28.19 -11.35 -9.52
C ARG A 3 -27.85 -11.53 -8.05
N PHE A 4 -26.57 -11.73 -7.80
CA PHE A 4 -26.03 -11.84 -6.46
C PHE A 4 -25.49 -10.49 -6.00
N PRO A 5 -25.69 -10.10 -4.73
CA PRO A 5 -25.17 -8.85 -4.18
C PRO A 5 -23.65 -8.87 -3.97
N MET A 6 -23.03 -10.05 -4.02
CA MET A 6 -21.57 -10.23 -3.92
C MET A 6 -20.96 -10.20 -5.33
N PRO A 7 -20.16 -9.17 -5.68
CA PRO A 7 -19.53 -9.06 -7.00
C PRO A 7 -18.57 -10.21 -7.31
N GLU A 8 -18.03 -10.89 -6.30
CA GLU A 8 -17.17 -12.06 -6.40
C GLU A 8 -17.90 -13.25 -7.03
N LEU A 9 -19.21 -13.37 -6.80
CA LEU A 9 -20.07 -14.39 -7.41
C LEU A 9 -20.54 -14.03 -8.82
N ALA A 10 -20.26 -12.82 -9.30
CA ALA A 10 -20.61 -12.39 -10.66
C ALA A 10 -19.63 -12.92 -11.72
N TYR A 11 -18.43 -13.35 -11.30
CA TYR A 11 -17.32 -13.66 -12.21
C TYR A 11 -17.09 -15.15 -12.46
N GLU A 12 -17.54 -16.05 -11.59
CA GLU A 12 -17.40 -17.49 -11.80
C GLU A 12 -18.67 -18.15 -12.34
N ARG A 13 -18.47 -19.18 -13.17
CA ARG A 13 -19.52 -19.93 -13.89
C ARG A 13 -20.47 -20.60 -12.90
N LEU A 14 -21.49 -19.88 -12.44
CA LEU A 14 -22.59 -20.45 -11.68
C LEU A 14 -23.49 -21.25 -12.64
N TRP A 15 -23.50 -22.57 -12.46
CA TRP A 15 -24.40 -23.46 -13.19
C TRP A 15 -25.60 -23.76 -12.30
N ILE A 16 -26.80 -23.50 -12.81
CA ILE A 16 -28.03 -23.93 -12.13
C ILE A 16 -28.14 -25.44 -12.34
N GLY A 17 -28.04 -26.20 -11.24
CA GLY A 17 -28.29 -27.63 -11.22
C GLY A 17 -29.75 -27.98 -11.54
N ARG A 18 -30.11 -29.26 -11.46
CA ARG A 18 -31.50 -29.68 -11.63
C ARG A 18 -32.34 -29.21 -10.44
N ILE A 19 -33.60 -28.84 -10.70
CA ILE A 19 -34.56 -28.60 -9.62
C ILE A 19 -34.77 -29.93 -8.89
N ALA A 20 -34.39 -29.98 -7.61
CA ALA A 20 -34.56 -31.13 -6.74
C ALA A 20 -35.71 -30.88 -5.76
N ALA A 21 -36.43 -31.95 -5.41
CA ALA A 21 -37.38 -31.91 -4.30
C ALA A 21 -36.61 -31.89 -2.96
N ALA A 22 -37.27 -31.41 -1.90
CA ALA A 22 -36.61 -31.16 -0.61
C ALA A 22 -36.06 -32.43 0.05
N ASP A 23 -36.60 -33.59 -0.29
CA ASP A 23 -36.17 -34.93 0.14
C ASP A 23 -34.91 -35.44 -0.59
N ALA A 24 -34.57 -34.84 -1.73
CA ALA A 24 -33.36 -35.14 -2.50
C ALA A 24 -32.19 -34.21 -2.15
N LEU A 25 -32.37 -33.28 -1.21
CA LEU A 25 -31.29 -32.43 -0.71
C LEU A 25 -30.38 -33.22 0.24
N PRO A 26 -29.06 -32.97 0.23
CA PRO A 26 -28.15 -33.60 1.17
C PRO A 26 -28.50 -33.17 2.62
N ALA A 27 -28.29 -34.08 3.57
CA ALA A 27 -28.57 -33.84 4.99
C ALA A 27 -27.52 -32.93 5.68
N GLU A 28 -26.49 -32.50 4.94
CA GLU A 28 -25.44 -31.62 5.42
C GLU A 28 -25.84 -30.14 5.28
N PRO A 29 -25.33 -29.24 6.15
CA PRO A 29 -25.66 -27.82 6.08
C PRO A 29 -25.07 -27.19 4.80
N LEU A 30 -25.95 -26.71 3.92
CA LEU A 30 -25.55 -26.00 2.70
C LEU A 30 -25.44 -24.49 2.93
N LEU A 31 -24.46 -23.86 2.26
CA LEU A 31 -24.30 -22.41 2.26
C LEU A 31 -25.47 -21.74 1.50
N ARG A 32 -26.19 -20.87 2.20
CA ARG A 32 -27.34 -20.13 1.66
C ARG A 32 -26.92 -18.72 1.25
N VAL A 33 -27.08 -18.39 -0.03
CA VAL A 33 -26.84 -17.06 -0.59
C VAL A 33 -28.18 -16.41 -0.94
N MET A 34 -28.35 -15.13 -0.59
CA MET A 34 -29.53 -14.36 -0.98
C MET A 34 -29.35 -13.79 -2.39
N SER A 35 -30.28 -14.10 -3.29
CA SER A 35 -30.37 -13.49 -4.61
C SER A 35 -31.59 -12.55 -4.69
N ASP A 36 -31.65 -11.76 -5.76
CA ASP A 36 -32.80 -10.94 -6.13
C ASP A 36 -34.12 -11.73 -6.30
N ARG A 37 -34.03 -13.05 -6.48
CA ARG A 37 -35.19 -13.95 -6.68
C ARG A 37 -35.43 -14.92 -5.52
N GLY A 38 -34.72 -14.72 -4.40
CA GLY A 38 -34.85 -15.55 -3.20
C GLY A 38 -33.56 -16.28 -2.81
N PRO A 39 -33.63 -17.12 -1.76
CA PRO A 39 -32.47 -17.87 -1.29
C PRO A 39 -32.07 -18.96 -2.29
N VAL A 40 -30.76 -19.09 -2.51
CA VAL A 40 -30.14 -20.15 -3.30
C VAL A 40 -29.16 -20.89 -2.39
N TRP A 41 -29.13 -22.22 -2.47
CA TRP A 41 -28.18 -23.04 -1.73
C TRP A 41 -27.09 -23.53 -2.68
N LEU A 42 -25.85 -23.46 -2.25
CA LEU A 42 -24.70 -23.91 -3.02
C LEU A 42 -24.43 -25.39 -2.71
N GLU A 43 -24.68 -26.26 -3.68
CA GLU A 43 -24.47 -27.72 -3.57
C GLU A 43 -22.98 -28.08 -3.60
N HIS A 44 -22.19 -27.39 -4.44
CA HIS A 44 -20.76 -27.53 -4.51
C HIS A 44 -20.11 -26.16 -4.31
N VAL A 45 -19.46 -25.99 -3.16
CA VAL A 45 -18.58 -24.85 -2.93
C VAL A 45 -17.16 -25.39 -3.04
N CYS A 46 -16.45 -24.95 -4.08
CA CYS A 46 -15.00 -25.08 -4.09
C CYS A 46 -14.46 -24.12 -3.03
N VAL A 47 -14.45 -24.56 -1.77
CA VAL A 47 -13.57 -23.97 -0.76
C VAL A 47 -12.17 -24.42 -1.14
N GLY A 48 -11.61 -23.79 -2.17
CA GLY A 48 -10.20 -23.94 -2.45
C GLY A 48 -9.48 -23.49 -1.19
N ASP A 49 -8.50 -24.28 -0.74
CA ASP A 49 -7.52 -23.80 0.20
C ASP A 49 -7.04 -22.45 -0.35
N ALA A 50 -7.26 -21.35 0.38
CA ALA A 50 -7.00 -20.00 -0.12
C ALA A 50 -5.54 -19.83 -0.58
N ALA A 51 -4.65 -20.71 -0.10
CA ALA A 51 -3.27 -20.84 -0.51
C ALA A 51 -3.06 -21.23 -1.99
N GLY A 52 -4.05 -21.83 -2.67
CA GLY A 52 -3.87 -22.45 -4.00
C GLY A 52 -4.68 -21.85 -5.16
N MET A 53 -5.63 -20.94 -4.93
CA MET A 53 -6.50 -20.43 -6.01
C MET A 53 -5.92 -19.27 -6.82
N PHE A 54 -4.84 -18.65 -6.35
CA PHE A 54 -4.22 -17.52 -7.05
C PHE A 54 -3.00 -17.98 -7.86
N SER A 55 -3.19 -18.23 -9.15
CA SER A 55 -2.08 -18.42 -10.09
C SER A 55 -1.79 -17.09 -10.77
N VAL A 56 -0.57 -16.59 -10.57
CA VAL A 56 -0.08 -15.40 -11.27
C VAL A 56 0.99 -15.85 -12.24
N PRO A 57 1.07 -15.27 -13.46
CA PRO A 57 2.13 -15.59 -14.39
C PRO A 57 3.52 -15.49 -13.77
N ASP A 58 4.36 -16.48 -14.07
CA ASP A 58 5.76 -16.48 -13.69
C ASP A 58 6.44 -15.25 -14.29
N GLY A 59 6.95 -14.38 -13.42
CA GLY A 59 7.63 -13.14 -13.82
C GLY A 59 6.94 -11.86 -13.34
N VAL A 60 5.68 -11.93 -12.88
CA VAL A 60 5.07 -10.78 -12.22
C VAL A 60 5.84 -10.47 -10.92
N ARG A 61 6.11 -9.18 -10.72
CA ARG A 61 6.79 -8.64 -9.55
C ARG A 61 5.98 -7.46 -9.04
N TRP A 62 5.89 -7.36 -7.72
CA TRP A 62 5.21 -6.26 -7.06
C TRP A 62 6.24 -5.36 -6.38
N PRO A 63 6.16 -4.04 -6.60
CA PRO A 63 7.00 -3.10 -5.88
C PRO A 63 6.47 -2.95 -4.47
N LEU A 64 7.29 -3.31 -3.49
CA LEU A 64 7.12 -2.92 -2.09
C LEU A 64 7.85 -1.62 -1.82
N SER A 65 7.23 -0.74 -1.05
CA SER A 65 7.83 0.49 -0.53
C SER A 65 7.57 0.63 0.97
N LEU A 66 8.65 0.83 1.73
CA LEU A 66 8.61 1.12 3.16
C LEU A 66 8.66 2.63 3.35
N VAL A 67 7.53 3.21 3.76
CA VAL A 67 7.35 4.65 3.96
C VAL A 67 7.58 4.95 5.43
N THR A 68 8.57 5.81 5.71
CA THR A 68 8.93 6.21 7.09
C THR A 68 8.22 7.48 7.56
N GLY A 69 7.50 8.14 6.68
CA GLY A 69 6.70 9.29 7.03
C GLY A 69 6.29 10.14 5.84
N ARG A 70 5.45 11.14 6.14
CA ARG A 70 4.93 12.12 5.20
C ARG A 70 5.08 13.54 5.71
N SER A 71 5.15 14.47 4.77
CA SER A 71 5.06 15.89 5.05
C SER A 71 4.29 16.61 3.96
N ARG A 72 3.50 17.62 4.34
CA ARG A 72 2.88 18.54 3.38
C ARG A 72 3.66 19.84 3.32
N VAL A 73 4.00 20.25 2.11
CA VAL A 73 4.74 21.48 1.81
C VAL A 73 4.07 22.22 0.65
N GLU A 74 4.47 23.47 0.43
CA GLU A 74 4.06 24.24 -0.75
C GLU A 74 5.02 23.98 -1.91
N ALA A 75 4.52 23.99 -3.15
CA ALA A 75 5.32 23.75 -4.35
C ALA A 75 6.53 24.71 -4.47
N GLY A 76 6.36 25.96 -4.02
CA GLY A 76 7.43 26.97 -4.02
C GLY A 76 8.62 26.63 -3.12
N LEU A 77 8.44 25.76 -2.12
CA LEU A 77 9.54 25.27 -1.29
C LEU A 77 10.51 24.40 -2.11
N LEU A 78 9.98 23.53 -2.98
CA LEU A 78 10.79 22.55 -3.72
C LEU A 78 11.85 23.20 -4.62
N GLY A 79 11.59 24.41 -5.12
CA GLY A 79 12.53 25.18 -5.94
C GLY A 79 13.62 25.89 -5.14
N ARG A 80 13.53 25.91 -3.80
CA ARG A 80 14.50 26.55 -2.90
C ARG A 80 15.36 25.57 -2.13
N VAL A 81 14.94 24.30 -2.11
CA VAL A 81 15.62 23.22 -1.42
C VAL A 81 16.99 22.97 -2.06
N ALA A 82 18.01 22.86 -1.22
CA ALA A 82 19.38 22.56 -1.62
C ALA A 82 19.92 21.32 -0.89
N ILE A 83 21.05 20.80 -1.41
CA ILE A 83 21.81 19.74 -0.75
C ILE A 83 22.30 20.26 0.61
N GLY A 84 22.14 19.45 1.66
CA GLY A 84 22.43 19.79 3.05
C GLY A 84 21.25 20.40 3.81
N ASP A 85 20.15 20.78 3.14
CA ASP A 85 18.91 21.12 3.84
C ASP A 85 18.29 19.88 4.48
N VAL A 86 17.56 20.07 5.57
CA VAL A 86 16.81 19.00 6.23
C VAL A 86 15.32 19.19 6.05
N LEU A 87 14.67 18.20 5.44
CA LEU A 87 13.21 18.12 5.35
C LEU A 87 12.66 17.37 6.54
N LEU A 88 11.91 18.07 7.39
CA LEU A 88 11.27 17.46 8.56
C LEU A 88 10.13 16.53 8.14
N ILE A 89 10.02 15.40 8.82
CA ILE A 89 8.91 14.45 8.73
C ILE A 89 7.87 14.86 9.77
N LYS A 90 6.76 15.44 9.30
CA LYS A 90 5.68 15.94 10.17
C LYS A 90 4.76 14.81 10.64
N GLU A 91 4.53 13.84 9.78
CA GLU A 91 3.70 12.67 10.03
C GLU A 91 4.60 11.44 9.97
N PRO A 92 5.24 11.04 11.09
CA PRO A 92 6.03 9.82 11.13
C PRO A 92 5.11 8.61 10.94
N LEU A 93 5.49 7.74 10.02
CA LEU A 93 4.72 6.54 9.65
C LEU A 93 5.68 5.37 9.56
N SER A 94 5.18 4.16 9.73
CA SER A 94 5.95 2.96 9.41
C SER A 94 5.11 2.05 8.55
N GLU A 95 4.82 2.48 7.33
CA GLU A 95 3.87 1.81 6.43
C GLU A 95 4.59 1.01 5.34
N VAL A 96 4.07 -0.16 5.02
CA VAL A 96 4.50 -0.95 3.85
C VAL A 96 3.40 -0.89 2.80
N HIS A 97 3.76 -0.40 1.62
CA HIS A 97 2.84 -0.25 0.49
C HIS A 97 3.22 -1.16 -0.66
N CYS A 98 2.20 -1.66 -1.35
CA CYS A 98 2.31 -2.17 -2.72
C CYS A 98 1.49 -1.27 -3.63
N HIS A 99 2.18 -0.50 -4.48
CA HIS A 99 1.57 0.65 -5.18
C HIS A 99 0.87 1.59 -4.19
N THR A 100 -0.45 1.77 -4.32
CA THR A 100 -1.27 2.62 -3.45
C THR A 100 -1.95 1.85 -2.32
N LYS A 101 -1.74 0.54 -2.22
CA LYS A 101 -2.34 -0.30 -1.18
C LYS A 101 -1.40 -0.45 0.01
N LEU A 102 -1.88 -0.01 1.17
CA LEU A 102 -1.27 -0.32 2.46
C LEU A 102 -1.37 -1.83 2.71
N LEU A 103 -0.22 -2.49 2.82
CA LEU A 103 -0.14 -3.90 3.18
C LEU A 103 -0.04 -4.11 4.68
N GLY A 104 0.46 -3.13 5.44
CA GLY A 104 0.63 -3.23 6.88
C GLY A 104 1.64 -2.21 7.38
N TYR A 105 2.05 -2.37 8.63
CA TYR A 105 3.07 -1.53 9.25
C TYR A 105 4.37 -2.30 9.41
N PHE A 106 5.50 -1.62 9.58
CA PHE A 106 6.77 -2.28 9.91
C PHE A 106 7.34 -1.77 11.23
N CYS A 107 7.91 -2.67 12.01
CA CYS A 107 8.81 -2.30 13.11
C CYS A 107 10.24 -2.69 12.73
N ARG A 108 11.21 -1.86 13.11
CA ARG A 108 12.62 -2.09 12.80
C ARG A 108 13.37 -2.54 14.06
N SER A 109 14.15 -3.60 13.92
CA SER A 109 15.11 -4.08 14.92
C SER A 109 16.48 -4.23 14.24
N GLY A 110 17.26 -3.14 14.18
CA GLY A 110 18.54 -3.13 13.46
C GLY A 110 18.36 -3.13 11.93
N GLU A 111 18.95 -4.13 11.25
CA GLU A 111 18.87 -4.31 9.78
C GLU A 111 17.62 -5.11 9.34
N GLU A 112 16.78 -5.51 10.30
CA GLU A 112 15.62 -6.35 10.08
C GLU A 112 14.31 -5.58 10.25
N CYS A 113 13.37 -5.79 9.32
CA CYS A 113 12.01 -5.28 9.40
C CYS A 113 10.99 -6.40 9.51
N ILE A 114 10.11 -6.30 10.51
CA ILE A 114 8.99 -7.22 10.73
C ILE A 114 7.72 -6.51 10.25
N LEU A 115 6.89 -7.22 9.48
CA LEU A 115 5.59 -6.72 9.05
C LEU A 115 4.55 -6.98 10.14
N GLU A 116 3.93 -5.92 10.65
CA GLU A 116 2.85 -5.96 11.63
C GLU A 116 1.51 -5.59 11.00
N MET A 117 0.52 -6.45 11.21
CA MET A 117 -0.86 -6.22 10.77
C MET A 117 -1.59 -5.41 11.85
N GLY A 118 -1.38 -4.09 11.84
CA GLY A 118 -2.07 -3.15 12.71
C GLY A 118 -3.17 -2.39 11.97
N GLN A 119 -3.98 -1.63 12.72
CA GLN A 119 -4.78 -0.52 12.21
C GLN A 119 -4.46 0.68 13.08
N MET A 120 -4.08 1.83 12.50
CA MET A 120 -4.14 3.10 13.22
C MET A 120 -4.69 4.25 12.37
N GLN A 121 -5.92 4.59 12.74
CA GLN A 121 -6.57 5.87 13.08
C GLN A 121 -6.11 7.22 12.50
N ASP A 122 -7.16 7.87 11.99
CA ASP A 122 -7.47 9.28 11.75
C ASP A 122 -6.62 10.12 10.81
N ILE A 123 -7.23 10.38 9.65
CA ILE A 123 -6.88 11.39 8.67
C ILE A 123 -7.44 12.72 9.19
N GLN A 124 -6.56 13.70 9.43
CA GLN A 124 -6.97 15.07 9.75
C GLN A 124 -7.63 15.74 8.53
N GLU A 125 -8.76 16.39 8.77
CA GLU A 125 -9.49 17.19 7.78
C GLU A 125 -8.61 18.32 7.23
N THR A 126 -8.52 18.43 5.91
CA THR A 126 -7.86 19.56 5.25
C THR A 126 -8.85 20.70 5.04
N GLU A 127 -8.53 21.88 5.56
CA GLU A 127 -9.26 23.11 5.28
C GLU A 127 -9.17 23.50 3.79
N GLN A 128 -10.30 23.92 3.22
CA GLN A 128 -10.42 24.31 1.83
C GLN A 128 -10.04 25.79 1.65
N HIS A 129 -8.78 26.06 1.29
CA HIS A 129 -8.35 27.38 0.83
C HIS A 129 -8.25 27.42 -0.71
N VAL A 130 -8.78 28.49 -1.30
CA VAL A 130 -8.63 28.76 -2.73
C VAL A 130 -7.19 29.22 -2.98
N VAL A 131 -6.43 28.42 -3.74
CA VAL A 131 -5.05 28.71 -4.11
C VAL A 131 -5.01 29.89 -5.09
N GLN A 132 -4.28 30.95 -4.75
CA GLN A 132 -4.16 32.17 -5.59
C GLN A 132 -2.86 32.20 -6.41
N ASP A 133 -1.84 31.43 -5.99
CA ASP A 133 -0.52 31.30 -6.64
C ASP A 133 -0.17 29.82 -6.80
N LEU A 134 0.36 29.42 -7.96
CA LEU A 134 0.83 28.06 -8.22
C LEU A 134 1.92 27.62 -7.23
N GLY A 135 2.71 28.57 -6.69
CA GLY A 135 3.69 28.29 -5.65
C GLY A 135 3.08 27.76 -4.35
N GLN A 136 1.82 28.07 -4.05
CA GLN A 136 1.11 27.66 -2.85
C GLN A 136 0.39 26.32 -3.02
N LEU A 137 0.55 25.66 -4.18
CA LEU A 137 -0.06 24.35 -4.40
C LEU A 137 0.47 23.35 -3.37
N PRO A 138 -0.41 22.63 -2.68
CA PRO A 138 0.02 21.63 -1.72
C PRO A 138 0.70 20.46 -2.42
N VAL A 139 1.90 20.13 -1.93
CA VAL A 139 2.65 18.94 -2.33
C VAL A 139 2.77 18.02 -1.13
N SER A 140 2.43 16.75 -1.33
CA SER A 140 2.70 15.70 -0.36
C SER A 140 4.08 15.11 -0.65
N LEU A 141 4.92 15.08 0.37
CA LEU A 141 6.21 14.42 0.37
C LEU A 141 6.08 13.08 1.07
N ASP A 142 6.42 12.00 0.37
CA ASP A 142 6.63 10.68 0.95
C ASP A 142 8.14 10.45 1.12
N PHE A 143 8.54 10.05 2.31
CA PHE A 143 9.91 9.64 2.62
C PHE A 143 9.97 8.12 2.62
N VAL A 144 10.58 7.54 1.60
CA VAL A 144 10.60 6.10 1.36
C VAL A 144 11.97 5.55 1.71
N LEU A 145 12.05 4.82 2.82
CA LEU A 145 13.28 4.24 3.35
C LEU A 145 13.86 3.19 2.40
N PHE A 146 12.99 2.34 1.85
CA PHE A 146 13.43 1.24 1.01
C PHE A 146 12.35 0.78 0.02
N ARG A 147 12.78 0.37 -1.18
CA ARG A 147 11.91 -0.23 -2.20
C ARG A 147 12.49 -1.53 -2.71
N LYS A 148 11.64 -2.54 -2.88
CA LYS A 148 12.05 -3.86 -3.38
C LYS A 148 10.98 -4.47 -4.28
N GLN A 149 11.41 -5.14 -5.35
CA GLN A 149 10.52 -5.98 -6.15
C GLN A 149 10.43 -7.37 -5.53
N VAL A 150 9.21 -7.85 -5.28
CA VAL A 150 8.96 -9.17 -4.68
C VAL A 150 8.06 -10.03 -5.56
N THR A 151 8.17 -11.34 -5.42
CA THR A 151 7.24 -12.31 -6.03
C THR A 151 5.98 -12.44 -5.18
N LEU A 152 4.96 -13.11 -5.73
CA LEU A 152 3.77 -13.47 -4.97
C LEU A 152 4.13 -14.32 -3.75
N THR A 153 4.99 -15.32 -3.95
CA THR A 153 5.52 -16.16 -2.87
C THR A 153 6.21 -15.31 -1.80
N GLY A 154 7.02 -14.33 -2.21
CA GLY A 154 7.67 -13.41 -1.28
C GLY A 154 6.66 -12.59 -0.47
N LEU A 155 5.57 -12.12 -1.09
CA LEU A 155 4.48 -11.46 -0.36
C LEU A 155 3.81 -12.42 0.64
N GLN A 156 3.47 -13.63 0.21
CA GLN A 156 2.85 -14.63 1.08
C GLN A 156 3.71 -14.95 2.29
N GLU A 157 5.04 -15.09 2.10
CA GLU A 157 5.98 -15.29 3.19
C GLU A 157 6.01 -14.10 4.16
N LEU A 158 5.97 -12.86 3.66
CA LEU A 158 5.90 -11.67 4.52
C LEU A 158 4.62 -11.68 5.38
N TYR A 159 3.47 -12.06 4.81
CA TYR A 159 2.22 -12.23 5.57
C TYR A 159 2.27 -13.39 6.58
N GLN A 160 3.14 -14.38 6.36
CA GLN A 160 3.40 -15.48 7.29
C GLN A 160 4.44 -15.12 8.37
N GLY A 161 4.82 -13.84 8.48
CA GLY A 161 5.74 -13.34 9.52
C GLY A 161 7.21 -13.42 9.15
N LYS A 162 7.56 -13.67 7.87
CA LYS A 162 8.96 -13.60 7.42
C LYS A 162 9.46 -12.15 7.51
N VAL A 163 10.69 -12.02 7.99
CA VAL A 163 11.38 -10.72 8.14
C VAL A 163 11.90 -10.26 6.77
N LEU A 164 11.69 -8.98 6.47
CA LEU A 164 12.30 -8.33 5.31
C LEU A 164 13.67 -7.76 5.72
N ALA A 165 14.75 -8.30 5.15
CA ALA A 165 16.08 -7.75 5.33
C ALA A 165 16.21 -6.39 4.62
N LEU A 166 16.63 -5.37 5.37
CA LEU A 166 17.00 -4.07 4.83
C LEU A 166 18.50 -4.05 4.50
N PRO A 167 18.92 -3.24 3.51
CA PRO A 167 20.32 -2.90 3.36
C PRO A 167 20.83 -2.16 4.62
N ALA A 168 22.06 -2.46 5.04
CA ALA A 168 22.72 -1.84 6.20
C ALA A 168 22.73 -0.29 6.17
N GLU A 169 22.66 0.31 4.98
CA GLU A 169 22.69 1.77 4.78
C GLU A 169 21.41 2.32 4.15
N ALA A 170 20.26 1.66 4.35
CA ALA A 170 18.99 2.13 3.80
C ALA A 170 18.65 3.57 4.20
N GLU A 171 18.98 3.96 5.44
CA GLU A 171 18.74 5.31 5.96
C GLU A 171 19.47 6.40 5.18
N LYS A 172 20.71 6.12 4.73
CA LYS A 172 21.57 7.07 3.99
C LYS A 172 21.06 7.36 2.58
N ARG A 173 20.11 6.57 2.10
CA ARG A 173 19.57 6.67 0.75
C ARG A 173 18.06 6.60 0.72
N THR A 174 17.43 7.27 1.68
CA THR A 174 15.99 7.45 1.74
C THR A 174 15.54 8.25 0.51
N GLU A 175 14.58 7.71 -0.24
CA GLU A 175 13.98 8.39 -1.39
C GLU A 175 13.03 9.49 -0.90
N ILE A 176 13.12 10.66 -1.50
CA ILE A 176 12.20 11.78 -1.28
C ILE A 176 11.29 11.86 -2.51
N ARG A 177 9.98 11.66 -2.32
CA ARG A 177 8.99 11.66 -3.40
C ARG A 177 7.94 12.74 -3.22
N ALA A 178 7.80 13.63 -4.20
CA ALA A 178 6.71 14.61 -4.25
C ALA A 178 5.55 14.07 -5.09
N ASN A 179 4.38 13.90 -4.48
CA ASN A 179 3.17 13.37 -5.13
C ASN A 179 3.48 12.06 -5.91
N GLY A 180 4.34 11.21 -5.36
CA GLY A 180 4.82 9.97 -5.97
C GLY A 180 6.00 10.10 -6.95
N ALA A 181 6.37 11.30 -7.41
CA ALA A 181 7.54 11.52 -8.26
C ALA A 181 8.82 11.59 -7.44
N LEU A 182 9.85 10.83 -7.80
CA LEU A 182 11.16 10.89 -7.15
C LEU A 182 11.82 12.24 -7.45
N ILE A 183 12.14 13.01 -6.41
CA ILE A 183 12.74 14.34 -6.53
C ILE A 183 14.13 14.44 -5.87
N GLY A 184 14.51 13.46 -5.06
CA GLY A 184 15.81 13.46 -4.40
C GLY A 184 16.06 12.24 -3.52
N TYR A 185 17.24 12.20 -2.95
CA TYR A 185 17.66 11.26 -1.93
C TYR A 185 18.24 12.00 -0.73
N GLY A 186 18.19 11.34 0.43
CA GLY A 186 18.76 11.89 1.64
C GLY A 186 19.05 10.85 2.69
N GLU A 187 19.67 11.32 3.76
CA GLU A 187 19.94 10.55 4.97
C GLU A 187 18.87 10.82 6.02
N LEU A 188 18.29 9.75 6.56
CA LEU A 188 17.35 9.85 7.67
C LEU A 188 18.11 10.28 8.93
N VAL A 189 17.75 11.43 9.49
CA VAL A 189 18.40 12.02 10.66
C VAL A 189 17.38 12.31 11.75
N GLN A 190 17.79 12.19 13.02
CA GLN A 190 16.98 12.58 14.15
C GLN A 190 17.45 13.94 14.68
N LEU A 191 16.56 14.93 14.65
CA LEU A 191 16.79 16.29 15.13
C LEU A 191 15.91 16.53 16.35
N ASP A 192 16.53 16.62 17.52
CA ASP A 192 15.85 16.73 18.81
C ASP A 192 14.76 15.66 18.98
N ASN A 193 13.49 16.06 18.91
CA ASN A 193 12.32 15.20 19.05
C ASN A 193 11.63 14.88 17.70
N SER A 194 12.20 15.31 16.57
CA SER A 194 11.62 15.14 15.24
C SER A 194 12.52 14.31 14.33
N LEU A 195 11.90 13.54 13.44
CA LEU A 195 12.60 12.84 12.37
C LEU A 195 12.70 13.75 11.16
N GLY A 196 13.81 13.72 10.44
CA GLY A 196 14.01 14.50 9.23
C GLY A 196 14.87 13.74 8.22
N VAL A 197 14.93 14.26 7.01
CA VAL A 197 15.80 13.74 5.96
C VAL A 197 16.73 14.86 5.50
N GLU A 198 18.03 14.70 5.77
CA GLU A 198 19.07 15.57 5.24
C GLU A 198 19.31 15.24 3.78
N ILE A 199 19.21 16.23 2.91
CA ILE A 199 19.25 16.02 1.46
C ILE A 199 20.68 15.81 1.00
N THR A 200 20.93 14.66 0.37
CA THR A 200 22.23 14.29 -0.19
C THR A 200 22.25 14.44 -1.72
N GLU A 201 21.09 14.27 -2.36
CA GLU A 201 20.92 14.43 -3.81
C GLU A 201 19.57 15.08 -4.11
N TRP A 202 19.55 16.10 -4.97
CA TRP A 202 18.32 16.77 -5.41
C TRP A 202 18.23 16.73 -6.93
N VAL A 203 17.29 15.93 -7.44
CA VAL A 203 17.13 15.66 -8.87
C VAL A 203 16.22 16.72 -9.54
N CYS A 204 15.43 17.44 -8.74
CA CYS A 204 14.58 18.52 -9.23
C CYS A 204 15.42 19.78 -9.51
N GLY A 205 16.11 19.78 -10.65
CA GLY A 205 17.05 20.84 -11.03
C GLY A 205 17.32 20.91 -12.53
N SER A 206 16.29 21.16 -13.35
CA SER A 206 16.34 21.97 -14.59
C SER A 206 15.03 21.83 -15.38
N GLY A 207 14.18 22.87 -15.36
CA GLY A 207 12.94 22.85 -16.13
C GLY A 207 12.09 24.11 -16.04
N ASN A 208 12.70 25.30 -16.20
CA ASN A 208 12.16 26.41 -16.99
C ASN A 208 13.04 27.66 -16.85
N GLY A 209 14.13 27.67 -17.61
CA GLY A 209 14.84 28.87 -18.00
C GLY A 209 14.79 28.99 -19.52
N LYS A 210 13.67 29.49 -20.04
CA LYS A 210 13.57 30.40 -21.20
C LYS A 210 12.14 30.83 -21.44
#